data_AF-A0A7S2NAN9-F1
#
_entry.id   AF-A0A7S2NAN9-F1
#
_cell.length_a   1.000
_cell.length_b   1.000
_cell.length_c   1.000
_cell.angle_alpha   90.00
_cell.angle_beta   90.00
_cell.angle_gamma   90.00
#
_symmetry.space_group_name_H-M   'P 1'
#
loop_
_entity.id
_entity.type
_entity.pdbx_description
1 polymer ?
#
loop_
_entity_poly.entity_id
_entity_poly.type
_entity_poly.pdbx_seq_one_letter_code
_entity_poly.pdbx_strand_id
1 'polypeptide(L)'
;LFRHDLMDYTYLPEGRQLAIQSWVFREQQLGECSMTQGELLNYANEIDAIPHGPLYGNNGKSIDNMAFATRLPGLVNVPEAYWSGLQSGYDGVIKIPLTRWDHDVYWLPEPEQAQQYGRCYTQHEGMLDNDMQMMSFDNEFFGIPDSEVQKIDPLARCCMEVGYDCLYRAGWNRTTLKGTSLVLVNGIANGEFEYQQMNQIRMAIQPNTREQISLAVTAVRLHYIFGMQGRTATIETACSSSLTAVALVHSHMR
;
A
#
# COMPACT_ATOMS: atom_id res chain seq x y z
N LEU A 1 9.01 14.10 -23.48
CA LEU A 1 9.27 12.72 -23.00
C LEU A 1 10.39 12.79 -21.97
N PHE A 2 10.09 12.50 -20.71
CA PHE A 2 11.07 12.51 -19.63
C PHE A 2 11.83 11.18 -19.62
N ARG A 3 13.15 11.24 -19.81
CA ARG A 3 14.06 10.09 -19.89
C ARG A 3 15.16 10.23 -18.85
N HIS A 4 15.01 9.52 -17.73
CA HIS A 4 15.91 9.58 -16.57
C HIS A 4 17.28 8.93 -16.82
N ASP A 5 17.40 8.17 -17.91
CA ASP A 5 18.59 7.48 -18.37
C ASP A 5 19.55 8.38 -19.18
N LEU A 6 19.24 9.68 -19.30
CA LEU A 6 20.04 10.66 -20.04
C LEU A 6 20.51 11.86 -19.18
N MET A 7 20.31 11.84 -17.86
CA MET A 7 20.73 12.94 -16.97
C MET A 7 21.93 12.56 -16.12
N ASP A 8 23.13 12.86 -16.62
CA ASP A 8 24.28 13.17 -15.78
C ASP A 8 24.38 14.69 -15.65
N TYR A 9 24.21 15.23 -14.43
CA TYR A 9 24.49 16.64 -14.18
C TYR A 9 25.63 16.76 -13.18
N THR A 10 26.62 17.58 -13.53
CA THR A 10 27.70 17.98 -12.63
C THR A 10 27.39 19.39 -12.15
N TYR A 11 27.08 19.52 -10.86
CA TYR A 11 26.94 20.83 -10.21
C TYR A 11 28.33 21.44 -9.97
N LEU A 12 28.60 22.61 -10.56
CA LEU A 12 29.81 23.39 -10.34
C LEU A 12 29.45 24.69 -9.60
N PRO A 13 29.52 24.74 -8.26
CA PRO A 13 29.13 25.92 -7.51
C PRO A 13 30.16 27.04 -7.57
N GLU A 14 29.70 28.28 -7.72
CA GLU A 14 30.47 29.51 -7.42
C GLU A 14 29.77 30.31 -6.31
N GLY A 15 30.54 30.70 -5.29
CA GLY A 15 30.05 31.48 -4.14
C GLY A 15 29.49 30.63 -2.98
N ARG A 16 28.85 31.30 -2.00
CA ARG A 16 28.32 30.64 -0.79
C ARG A 16 26.86 30.24 -1.01
N GLN A 17 26.62 28.96 -1.30
CA GLN A 17 25.29 28.38 -1.40
C GLN A 17 25.13 27.20 -0.41
N LEU A 18 23.91 26.98 0.06
CA LEU A 18 23.53 25.85 0.92
C LEU A 18 22.71 24.87 0.08
N ALA A 19 23.29 23.70 -0.21
CA ALA A 19 22.58 22.56 -0.76
C ALA A 19 22.43 21.50 0.33
N ILE A 20 21.20 21.08 0.64
CA ILE A 20 20.96 19.91 1.49
C ILE A 20 20.84 18.71 0.56
N GLN A 21 21.93 17.99 0.40
CA GLN A 21 21.98 16.68 -0.25
C GLN A 21 22.34 15.66 0.84
N SER A 22 21.44 14.72 1.11
CA SER A 22 21.76 13.56 1.95
C SER A 22 22.14 12.40 1.04
N TRP A 23 23.43 12.05 1.04
CA TRP A 23 23.91 10.80 0.48
C TRP A 23 24.29 9.89 1.65
N VAL A 24 23.67 8.73 1.75
CA VAL A 24 24.19 7.66 2.60
C VAL A 24 25.18 6.88 1.75
N PHE A 25 26.41 7.37 1.67
CA PHE A 25 27.52 6.57 1.15
C PHE A 25 27.81 5.48 2.17
N ARG A 26 27.45 4.26 1.80
CA ARG A 26 27.94 3.04 2.43
C ARG A 26 29.09 2.55 1.54
N GLU A 27 30.14 1.97 2.12
CA GLU A 27 31.04 1.15 1.31
C GLU A 27 30.21 0.12 0.55
N GLN A 28 30.53 -0.07 -0.73
CA GLN A 28 29.98 -1.16 -1.52
C GLN A 28 30.31 -2.46 -0.77
N GLN A 29 29.31 -3.10 -0.18
CA GLN A 29 29.49 -4.49 0.20
C GLN A 29 29.66 -5.25 -1.11
N LEU A 30 30.87 -5.76 -1.32
CA LEU A 30 31.12 -6.86 -2.24
C LEU A 30 30.43 -8.11 -1.68
N GLY A 31 29.10 -8.10 -1.68
CA GLY A 31 28.32 -9.31 -1.74
C GLY A 31 28.37 -9.74 -3.20
N GLU A 32 28.99 -10.87 -3.47
CA GLU A 32 28.88 -11.52 -4.77
C GLU A 32 27.39 -11.67 -5.08
N CYS A 33 26.84 -10.84 -5.96
CA CYS A 33 25.71 -11.25 -6.76
C CYS A 33 26.27 -12.14 -7.88
N SER A 34 26.88 -13.25 -7.49
CA SER A 34 27.02 -14.37 -8.39
C SER A 34 25.62 -14.97 -8.48
N MET A 35 25.08 -15.06 -9.69
CA MET A 35 24.14 -16.13 -9.95
C MET A 35 24.92 -17.42 -9.73
N THR A 36 24.96 -17.91 -8.49
CA THR A 36 25.28 -19.30 -8.27
C THR A 36 24.30 -20.07 -9.14
N GLN A 37 24.83 -20.98 -9.93
CA GLN A 37 24.07 -22.04 -10.56
C GLN A 37 23.58 -22.96 -9.43
N GLY A 38 22.73 -22.41 -8.57
CA GLY A 38 22.14 -23.07 -7.43
C GLY A 38 21.14 -24.07 -7.98
N GLU A 39 21.27 -25.30 -7.53
CA GLU A 39 20.24 -26.33 -7.70
C GLU A 39 18.87 -25.68 -7.44
N LEU A 40 17.90 -25.97 -8.31
CA LEU A 40 16.51 -25.58 -8.13
C LEU A 40 16.09 -25.92 -6.69
N LEU A 41 16.13 -24.92 -5.82
CA LEU A 41 15.58 -25.04 -4.48
C LEU A 41 14.12 -25.39 -4.68
N ASN A 42 13.65 -26.39 -3.94
CA ASN A 42 12.30 -26.91 -4.06
C ASN A 42 11.34 -25.94 -3.37
N TYR A 43 11.20 -24.74 -3.96
CA TYR A 43 10.53 -23.56 -3.40
C TYR A 43 9.08 -23.83 -3.00
N ALA A 44 8.43 -24.84 -3.56
CA ALA A 44 7.04 -25.19 -3.24
C ALA A 44 6.83 -25.56 -1.75
N ASN A 45 7.84 -26.10 -1.06
CA ASN A 45 7.69 -26.53 0.33
C ASN A 45 8.22 -25.50 1.35
N GLU A 46 9.01 -24.52 0.92
CA GLU A 46 9.62 -23.51 1.81
C GLU A 46 8.88 -22.16 1.80
N ILE A 47 8.05 -21.88 0.79
CA ILE A 47 7.20 -20.68 0.75
C ILE A 47 6.22 -20.64 1.94
N ASP A 48 5.78 -21.81 2.44
CA ASP A 48 4.90 -21.93 3.60
C ASP A 48 5.64 -21.92 4.95
N ALA A 49 6.97 -22.04 4.95
CA ALA A 49 7.76 -21.97 6.16
C ALA A 49 8.00 -20.50 6.51
N ILE A 50 7.41 -20.03 7.61
CA ILE A 50 7.64 -18.69 8.16
C ILE A 50 9.16 -18.48 8.25
N PRO A 51 9.76 -17.53 7.50
CA PRO A 51 11.20 -17.30 7.56
C PRO A 51 11.59 -16.92 8.99
N HIS A 52 12.60 -17.60 9.54
CA HIS A 52 13.24 -17.09 10.74
C HIS A 52 13.91 -15.76 10.38
N GLY A 53 13.66 -14.72 11.18
CA GLY A 53 14.30 -13.42 10.99
C GLY A 53 15.82 -13.55 10.90
N PRO A 54 16.49 -12.70 10.11
CA PRO A 54 17.94 -12.76 9.93
C PRO A 54 18.67 -12.70 11.28
N LEU A 55 19.78 -13.44 11.41
CA LEU A 55 20.62 -13.45 12.62
C LEU A 55 21.33 -12.10 12.87
N TYR A 56 21.27 -11.18 11.91
CA TYR A 56 21.79 -9.82 11.99
C TYR A 56 20.61 -8.85 11.95
N GLY A 57 20.56 -7.89 12.89
CA GLY A 57 19.43 -6.95 12.97
C GLY A 57 19.25 -6.28 14.34
N ASN A 58 19.67 -6.95 15.41
CA ASN A 58 19.43 -6.50 16.79
C ASN A 58 20.50 -5.54 17.34
N ASN A 59 20.89 -4.50 16.56
CA ASN A 59 21.93 -3.55 16.97
C ASN A 59 21.43 -2.10 17.12
N GLY A 60 20.12 -1.89 17.34
CA GLY A 60 19.47 -0.58 17.48
C GLY A 60 19.59 0.35 16.26
N LYS A 61 20.26 -0.08 15.19
CA LYS A 61 20.52 0.71 13.97
C LYS A 61 19.78 0.16 12.76
N SER A 62 19.46 -1.13 12.75
CA SER A 62 18.72 -1.82 11.68
C SER A 62 17.32 -2.26 12.15
N ILE A 63 16.41 -2.37 11.19
CA ILE A 63 15.08 -2.97 11.36
C ILE A 63 14.93 -4.01 10.27
N ASP A 64 14.42 -5.18 10.64
CA ASP A 64 14.18 -6.28 9.72
C ASP A 64 12.78 -6.17 9.12
N ASN A 65 12.69 -6.33 7.81
CA ASN A 65 11.40 -6.48 7.15
C ASN A 65 11.01 -7.96 7.18
N MET A 66 10.03 -8.31 8.01
CA MET A 66 9.64 -9.69 8.28
C MET A 66 8.69 -10.25 7.22
N ALA A 67 7.86 -9.40 6.61
CA ALA A 67 6.88 -9.82 5.63
C ALA A 67 6.39 -8.64 4.78
N PHE A 68 5.83 -8.97 3.63
CA PHE A 68 5.22 -8.03 2.70
C PHE A 68 3.98 -8.68 2.10
N ALA A 69 2.96 -7.88 1.85
CA ALA A 69 1.74 -8.29 1.16
C ALA A 69 1.26 -7.14 0.28
N THR A 70 0.61 -7.46 -0.83
CA THR A 70 0.16 -6.49 -1.82
C THR A 70 -1.23 -6.83 -2.34
N ARG A 71 -1.94 -5.79 -2.76
CA ARG A 71 -3.02 -5.89 -3.72
C ARG A 71 -2.82 -4.78 -4.75
N LEU A 72 -2.33 -5.16 -5.92
CA LEU A 72 -1.90 -4.27 -7.00
C LEU A 72 -2.58 -4.67 -8.33
N PRO A 73 -2.57 -3.80 -9.35
CA PRO A 73 -3.11 -4.12 -10.67
C PRO A 73 -2.47 -5.36 -11.30
N GLY A 74 -3.22 -6.07 -12.14
CA GLY A 74 -2.78 -7.29 -12.79
C GLY A 74 -2.76 -8.54 -11.93
N LEU A 75 -3.72 -8.63 -11.01
CA LEU A 75 -3.94 -9.75 -10.11
C LEU A 75 -2.75 -10.02 -9.19
N VAL A 76 -1.95 -8.97 -8.91
CA VAL A 76 -0.82 -9.03 -8.00
C VAL A 76 -1.33 -8.93 -6.56
N ASN A 77 -1.77 -10.07 -6.03
CA ASN A 77 -2.37 -10.21 -4.70
C ASN A 77 -1.52 -11.06 -3.74
N VAL A 78 -0.35 -11.52 -4.18
CA VAL A 78 0.63 -12.26 -3.38
C VAL A 78 2.06 -11.81 -3.74
N PRO A 79 3.04 -11.93 -2.83
CA PRO A 79 4.42 -11.51 -3.07
C PRO A 79 5.07 -12.15 -4.30
N GLU A 80 4.76 -13.41 -4.58
CA GLU A 80 5.30 -14.17 -5.71
C GLU A 80 4.81 -13.59 -7.05
N ALA A 81 3.54 -13.15 -7.10
CA ALA A 81 2.97 -12.48 -8.27
C ALA A 81 3.61 -11.11 -8.49
N TYR A 82 3.92 -10.38 -7.40
CA TYR A 82 4.63 -9.10 -7.49
C TYR A 82 6.02 -9.29 -8.09
N TRP A 83 6.79 -10.26 -7.58
CA TRP A 83 8.11 -10.57 -8.11
C TRP A 83 8.09 -11.02 -9.56
N SER A 84 7.16 -11.92 -9.90
CA SER A 84 6.96 -12.40 -11.28
C SER A 84 6.60 -11.25 -12.24
N GLY A 85 5.76 -10.31 -11.80
CA GLY A 85 5.42 -9.11 -12.58
C GLY A 85 6.63 -8.23 -12.87
N LEU A 86 7.49 -8.00 -11.86
CA LEU A 86 8.73 -7.24 -12.04
C LEU A 86 9.72 -7.93 -13.00
N GLN A 87 9.90 -9.25 -12.85
CA GLN A 87 10.80 -10.01 -13.72
C GLN A 87 10.33 -10.06 -15.18
N SER A 88 9.02 -10.14 -15.39
CA SER A 88 8.43 -10.17 -16.73
C SER A 88 8.27 -8.79 -17.37
N GLY A 89 8.40 -7.70 -16.60
CA GLY A 89 8.12 -6.34 -17.07
C GLY A 89 6.64 -6.14 -17.41
N TYR A 90 5.76 -6.81 -16.67
CA TYR A 90 4.31 -6.81 -16.91
C TYR A 90 3.68 -5.41 -16.74
N ASP A 91 2.80 -5.04 -17.67
CA ASP A 91 1.97 -3.84 -17.61
C ASP A 91 0.56 -4.18 -17.09
N GLY A 92 0.27 -3.74 -15.86
CA GLY A 92 -1.01 -3.93 -15.19
C GLY A 92 -2.07 -2.88 -15.47
N VAL A 93 -1.80 -1.96 -16.40
CA VAL A 93 -2.75 -0.91 -16.76
C VAL A 93 -3.82 -1.47 -17.69
N ILE A 94 -5.09 -1.28 -17.33
CA ILE A 94 -6.24 -1.75 -18.12
C ILE A 94 -7.11 -0.57 -18.57
N LYS A 95 -7.91 -0.78 -19.63
CA LYS A 95 -8.96 0.17 -19.97
C LYS A 95 -9.98 0.19 -18.83
N ILE A 96 -10.37 1.39 -18.40
CA ILE A 96 -11.37 1.57 -17.33
C ILE A 96 -12.68 0.89 -17.78
N PRO A 97 -13.16 -0.14 -17.05
CA PRO A 97 -14.31 -0.92 -17.49
C PRO A 97 -15.63 -0.20 -17.18
N LEU A 98 -16.66 -0.47 -18.00
CA LEU A 98 -18.02 0.06 -17.81
C LEU A 98 -18.61 -0.28 -16.44
N THR A 99 -18.17 -1.38 -15.83
CA THR A 99 -18.63 -1.82 -14.51
C THR A 99 -18.17 -0.90 -13.38
N ARG A 100 -17.12 -0.10 -13.58
CA ARG A 100 -16.69 0.96 -12.67
C ARG A 100 -17.52 2.22 -12.86
N TRP A 101 -17.47 2.76 -14.08
CA TRP A 101 -18.34 3.83 -14.57
C TRP A 101 -18.26 3.86 -16.11
N ASP A 102 -19.21 4.55 -16.74
CA ASP A 102 -19.13 4.81 -18.17
C ASP A 102 -18.01 5.82 -18.46
N HIS A 103 -16.80 5.34 -18.66
CA HIS A 103 -15.64 6.20 -18.89
C HIS A 103 -15.68 6.89 -20.27
N ASP A 104 -16.35 6.27 -21.25
CA ASP A 104 -16.37 6.77 -22.62
C ASP A 104 -17.08 8.14 -22.72
N VAL A 105 -18.01 8.48 -21.81
CA VAL A 105 -18.65 9.82 -21.77
C VAL A 105 -17.73 10.92 -21.22
N TYR A 106 -16.69 10.55 -20.47
CA TYR A 106 -15.73 11.47 -19.84
C TYR A 106 -14.40 11.54 -20.59
N TRP A 107 -14.17 10.66 -21.56
CA TRP A 107 -12.92 10.61 -22.32
C TRP A 107 -12.92 11.62 -23.48
N LEU A 108 -11.82 12.36 -23.63
CA LEU A 108 -11.48 13.15 -24.82
C LEU A 108 -9.99 12.97 -25.12
N PRO A 109 -9.59 12.52 -26.32
CA PRO A 109 -8.19 12.20 -26.61
C PRO A 109 -7.26 13.43 -26.59
N GLU A 110 -7.77 14.61 -26.92
CA GLU A 110 -7.00 15.85 -26.96
C GLU A 110 -6.87 16.47 -25.55
N PRO A 111 -5.66 16.54 -24.96
CA PRO A 111 -5.49 16.98 -23.56
C PRO A 111 -5.99 18.40 -23.29
N GLU A 112 -5.79 19.33 -24.21
CA GLU A 112 -6.25 20.72 -24.07
C GLU A 112 -7.78 20.81 -24.03
N GLN A 113 -8.45 20.05 -24.91
CA GLN A 113 -9.91 19.99 -24.93
C GLN A 113 -10.45 19.26 -23.70
N ALA A 114 -9.81 18.15 -23.31
CA ALA A 114 -10.15 17.42 -22.10
C ALA A 114 -10.12 18.35 -20.87
N GLN A 115 -9.04 19.11 -20.69
CA GLN A 115 -8.92 20.08 -19.60
C GLN A 115 -9.99 21.17 -19.67
N GLN A 116 -10.26 21.73 -20.85
CA GLN A 116 -11.27 22.78 -21.03
C GLN A 116 -12.67 22.32 -20.61
N TYR A 117 -13.03 21.06 -20.88
CA TYR A 117 -14.35 20.50 -20.60
C TYR A 117 -14.42 19.70 -19.28
N GLY A 118 -13.36 19.70 -18.47
CA GLY A 118 -13.31 18.91 -17.22
C GLY A 118 -13.39 17.41 -17.45
N ARG A 119 -12.80 16.94 -18.56
CA ARG A 119 -12.78 15.56 -19.03
C ARG A 119 -11.39 14.93 -18.90
N CYS A 120 -11.32 13.62 -19.01
CA CYS A 120 -10.08 12.86 -18.92
C CYS A 120 -9.49 12.62 -20.30
N TYR A 121 -8.17 12.74 -20.44
CA TYR A 121 -7.45 12.39 -21.68
C TYR A 121 -6.86 10.98 -21.68
N THR A 122 -6.84 10.30 -20.53
CA THR A 122 -6.51 8.88 -20.43
C THR A 122 -7.77 8.04 -20.31
N GLN A 123 -7.76 6.86 -20.93
CA GLN A 123 -8.80 5.83 -20.81
C GLN A 123 -8.29 4.57 -20.07
N HIS A 124 -7.04 4.62 -19.62
CA HIS A 124 -6.29 3.52 -19.05
C HIS A 124 -5.83 3.87 -17.64
N GLU A 125 -5.98 2.93 -16.71
CA GLU A 125 -5.62 3.10 -15.31
C GLU A 125 -5.14 1.77 -14.70
N GLY A 126 -4.17 1.85 -13.79
CA GLY A 126 -3.80 0.72 -12.95
C GLY A 126 -4.79 0.59 -11.80
N MET A 127 -5.68 -0.39 -11.87
CA MET A 127 -6.71 -0.62 -10.85
C MET A 127 -6.76 -2.10 -10.44
N LEU A 128 -7.44 -2.38 -9.34
CA LEU A 128 -7.78 -3.77 -8.99
C LEU A 128 -8.71 -4.33 -10.07
N ASP A 129 -8.27 -5.38 -10.76
CA ASP A 129 -8.77 -5.69 -12.12
C ASP A 129 -10.24 -6.11 -12.18
N ASN A 130 -10.79 -6.53 -11.04
CA ASN A 130 -12.21 -6.84 -10.95
C ASN A 130 -12.84 -6.12 -9.76
N ASP A 131 -14.09 -5.71 -9.95
CA ASP A 131 -14.85 -4.98 -8.93
C ASP A 131 -15.08 -5.84 -7.70
N MET A 132 -15.10 -7.17 -7.85
CA MET A 132 -15.18 -8.08 -6.71
C MET A 132 -13.97 -7.96 -5.79
N GLN A 133 -12.74 -7.74 -6.27
CA GLN A 133 -11.55 -7.57 -5.43
C GLN A 133 -11.57 -6.28 -4.62
N MET A 134 -12.29 -5.28 -5.10
CA MET A 134 -12.49 -4.01 -4.39
C MET A 134 -13.70 -4.05 -3.45
N MET A 135 -14.79 -4.69 -3.88
CA MET A 135 -16.07 -4.68 -3.15
C MET A 135 -16.21 -5.84 -2.15
N SER A 136 -15.56 -6.98 -2.40
CA SER A 136 -15.61 -8.14 -1.50
C SER A 136 -14.77 -7.87 -0.26
N PHE A 137 -15.24 -8.40 0.86
CA PHE A 137 -14.55 -8.32 2.13
C PHE A 137 -15.09 -9.40 3.07
N ASP A 138 -14.21 -10.16 3.73
CA ASP A 138 -14.60 -11.21 4.68
C ASP A 138 -15.01 -10.61 6.03
N ASN A 139 -16.21 -10.06 6.10
CA ASN A 139 -16.66 -9.35 7.29
C ASN A 139 -16.86 -10.27 8.51
N GLU A 140 -17.16 -11.55 8.30
CA GLU A 140 -17.25 -12.54 9.37
C GLU A 140 -15.88 -12.76 10.03
N PHE A 141 -14.82 -12.91 9.23
CA PHE A 141 -13.45 -13.04 9.75
C PHE A 141 -13.07 -11.85 10.64
N PHE A 142 -13.39 -10.62 10.20
CA PHE A 142 -13.12 -9.40 10.96
C PHE A 142 -14.14 -9.09 12.07
N GLY A 143 -15.21 -9.87 12.20
CA GLY A 143 -16.25 -9.67 13.21
C GLY A 143 -17.07 -8.40 13.00
N ILE A 144 -17.24 -7.97 11.74
CA ILE A 144 -17.95 -6.74 11.37
C ILE A 144 -19.35 -7.11 10.82
N PRO A 145 -20.44 -6.57 11.39
CA PRO A 145 -21.78 -6.83 10.88
C PRO A 145 -22.01 -6.29 9.45
N ASP A 146 -22.87 -6.95 8.67
CA ASP A 146 -23.24 -6.53 7.30
C ASP A 146 -23.76 -5.08 7.23
N SER A 147 -24.48 -4.65 8.27
CA SER A 147 -25.01 -3.27 8.35
C SER A 147 -23.93 -2.21 8.49
N GLU A 148 -22.73 -2.61 8.97
CA GLU A 148 -21.58 -1.72 9.13
C GLU A 148 -20.64 -1.81 7.94
N VAL A 149 -20.40 -3.01 7.39
CA VAL A 149 -19.42 -3.20 6.30
C VAL A 149 -19.73 -2.35 5.06
N GLN A 150 -21.02 -2.16 4.74
CA GLN A 150 -21.47 -1.34 3.61
C GLN A 150 -21.05 0.13 3.71
N LYS A 151 -20.73 0.60 4.92
CA LYS A 151 -20.33 1.98 5.19
C LYS A 151 -18.81 2.12 5.32
N ILE A 152 -18.07 1.01 5.34
CA ILE A 152 -16.61 1.03 5.40
C ILE A 152 -16.06 1.25 4.00
N ASP A 153 -15.18 2.24 3.88
CA ASP A 153 -14.45 2.53 2.66
C ASP A 153 -13.80 1.24 2.08
N PRO A 154 -14.03 0.92 0.79
CA PRO A 154 -13.35 -0.20 0.12
C PRO A 154 -11.82 -0.20 0.31
N LEU A 155 -11.19 0.98 0.34
CA LEU A 155 -9.76 1.12 0.60
C LEU A 155 -9.40 0.68 2.03
N ALA A 156 -10.20 1.07 3.02
CA ALA A 156 -10.01 0.62 4.39
C ALA A 156 -10.17 -0.90 4.51
N ARG A 157 -11.17 -1.49 3.84
CA ARG A 157 -11.38 -2.95 3.78
C ARG A 157 -10.19 -3.69 3.18
N CYS A 158 -9.69 -3.20 2.04
CA CYS A 158 -8.48 -3.71 1.40
C CYS A 158 -7.26 -3.62 2.34
N CYS A 159 -7.04 -2.47 2.98
CA CYS A 159 -5.96 -2.30 3.95
C CYS A 159 -6.06 -3.28 5.13
N MET A 160 -7.27 -3.61 5.59
CA MET A 160 -7.44 -4.57 6.68
C MET A 160 -7.07 -6.00 6.26
N GLU A 161 -7.49 -6.44 5.08
CA GLU A 161 -7.13 -7.76 4.54
C GLU A 161 -5.64 -7.88 4.27
N VAL A 162 -5.06 -6.92 3.54
CA VAL A 162 -3.62 -6.91 3.22
C VAL A 162 -2.77 -6.76 4.48
N GLY A 163 -3.22 -5.94 5.44
CA GLY A 163 -2.56 -5.78 6.73
C GLY A 163 -2.54 -7.09 7.53
N TYR A 164 -3.66 -7.82 7.57
CA TYR A 164 -3.70 -9.12 8.24
C TYR A 164 -2.87 -10.18 7.51
N ASP A 165 -2.92 -10.26 6.18
CA ASP A 165 -2.09 -11.19 5.40
C ASP A 165 -0.59 -10.96 5.67
N CYS A 166 -0.16 -9.69 5.70
CA CYS A 166 1.20 -9.33 6.04
C CYS A 166 1.60 -9.80 7.46
N LEU A 167 0.74 -9.56 8.46
CA LEU A 167 0.95 -10.03 9.83
C LEU A 167 1.02 -11.56 9.90
N TYR A 168 0.13 -12.25 9.19
CA TYR A 168 0.10 -13.71 9.11
C TYR A 168 1.37 -14.31 8.53
N ARG A 169 1.86 -13.73 7.42
CA ARG A 169 3.13 -14.12 6.80
C ARG A 169 4.34 -13.87 7.70
N ALA A 170 4.28 -12.84 8.54
CA ALA A 170 5.29 -12.61 9.58
C ALA A 170 5.16 -13.57 10.79
N GLY A 171 4.24 -14.53 10.76
CA GLY A 171 4.04 -15.54 11.79
C GLY A 171 3.03 -15.19 12.87
N TRP A 172 2.25 -14.11 12.70
CA TRP A 172 1.24 -13.69 13.66
C TRP A 172 -0.16 -14.21 13.30
N ASN A 173 -0.87 -14.79 14.25
CA ASN A 173 -2.29 -15.11 14.12
C ASN A 173 -3.14 -14.29 15.09
N ARG A 174 -4.47 -14.38 14.98
CA ARG A 174 -5.41 -13.61 15.83
C ARG A 174 -5.15 -13.80 17.32
N THR A 175 -4.80 -15.02 17.73
CA THR A 175 -4.53 -15.35 19.13
C THR A 175 -3.23 -14.70 19.60
N THR A 176 -2.18 -14.72 18.79
CA THR A 176 -0.86 -14.18 19.14
C THR A 176 -0.78 -12.66 18.98
N LEU A 177 -1.70 -12.02 18.25
CA LEU A 177 -1.78 -10.55 18.14
C LEU A 177 -2.43 -9.90 19.36
N LYS A 178 -3.30 -10.63 20.08
CA LYS A 178 -4.07 -10.09 21.18
C LYS A 178 -3.15 -9.68 22.34
N GLY A 179 -3.22 -8.41 22.73
CA GLY A 179 -2.40 -7.83 23.80
C GLY A 179 -0.98 -7.48 23.38
N THR A 180 -0.58 -7.77 22.14
CA THR A 180 0.76 -7.49 21.64
C THR A 180 0.93 -6.00 21.39
N SER A 181 2.05 -5.44 21.84
CA SER A 181 2.38 -4.03 21.63
C SER A 181 3.00 -3.83 20.24
N LEU A 182 2.19 -3.40 19.27
CA LEU A 182 2.61 -3.07 17.92
C LEU A 182 2.36 -1.60 17.61
N VAL A 183 3.22 -1.03 16.77
CA VAL A 183 3.01 0.31 16.21
C VAL A 183 2.49 0.12 14.79
N LEU A 184 1.32 0.67 14.49
CA LEU A 184 0.70 0.57 13.17
C LEU A 184 0.54 1.96 12.58
N VAL A 185 1.19 2.18 11.44
CA VAL A 185 1.10 3.44 10.71
C VAL A 185 0.71 3.16 9.27
N ASN A 186 -0.35 3.80 8.80
CA ASN A 186 -0.82 3.72 7.42
C ASN A 186 -0.60 5.06 6.71
N GLY A 187 -0.01 5.01 5.52
CA GLY A 187 0.02 6.13 4.59
C GLY A 187 -1.19 6.02 3.66
N ILE A 188 -2.21 6.84 3.86
CA ILE A 188 -3.44 6.79 3.06
C ILE A 188 -3.76 8.20 2.58
N ALA A 189 -4.14 8.28 1.30
CA ALA A 189 -4.63 9.49 0.67
C ALA A 189 -5.96 9.20 -0.03
N ASN A 190 -6.70 10.27 -0.34
CA ASN A 190 -7.95 10.26 -1.14
C ASN A 190 -9.15 9.58 -0.46
N GLY A 191 -10.04 10.39 0.13
CA GLY A 191 -11.33 9.96 0.69
C GLY A 191 -12.50 10.10 -0.30
N GLU A 192 -12.34 9.64 -1.54
CA GLU A 192 -13.39 9.81 -2.57
C GLU A 192 -14.69 9.09 -2.19
N PHE A 193 -14.59 7.90 -1.57
CA PHE A 193 -15.75 7.19 -1.05
C PHE A 193 -16.41 7.97 0.09
N GLU A 194 -15.65 8.52 1.03
CA GLU A 194 -16.17 9.43 2.07
C GLU A 194 -16.93 10.60 1.44
N TYR A 195 -16.39 11.22 0.39
CA TYR A 195 -17.04 12.31 -0.33
C TYR A 195 -18.35 11.89 -1.01
N GLN A 196 -18.35 10.76 -1.73
CA GLN A 196 -19.55 10.22 -2.39
C GLN A 196 -20.63 9.86 -1.37
N GLN A 197 -20.24 9.16 -0.31
CA GLN A 197 -21.13 8.77 0.78
C GLN A 197 -21.68 10.01 1.48
N MET A 198 -20.87 11.02 1.82
CA MET A 198 -21.37 12.26 2.43
C MET A 198 -22.39 12.99 1.54
N ASN A 199 -22.23 12.95 0.22
CA ASN A 199 -23.19 13.54 -0.71
C ASN A 199 -24.51 12.76 -0.79
N GLN A 200 -24.46 11.42 -0.70
CA GLN A 200 -25.66 10.56 -0.64
C GLN A 200 -26.35 10.58 0.74
N ILE A 201 -25.56 10.66 1.81
CA ILE A 201 -25.98 10.55 3.23
C ILE A 201 -26.59 11.84 3.77
N ARG A 202 -26.53 12.97 3.03
CA ARG A 202 -27.32 14.18 3.36
C ARG A 202 -28.82 13.91 3.52
N MET A 203 -29.33 12.73 3.12
CA MET A 203 -30.73 12.31 3.30
C MET A 203 -31.00 11.36 4.49
N ALA A 204 -30.00 10.77 5.17
CA ALA A 204 -30.22 9.89 6.33
C ALA A 204 -28.94 9.64 7.16
N ILE A 205 -28.59 10.53 8.10
CA ILE A 205 -27.44 10.30 8.99
C ILE A 205 -27.84 9.31 10.10
N GLN A 206 -27.34 8.08 10.01
CA GLN A 206 -27.35 7.13 11.13
C GLN A 206 -26.14 7.38 12.06
N PRO A 207 -26.22 7.04 13.36
CA PRO A 207 -25.07 7.07 14.26
C PRO A 207 -23.87 6.28 13.70
N ASN A 208 -22.65 6.74 14.02
CA ASN A 208 -21.37 6.09 13.68
C ASN A 208 -20.96 6.08 12.20
N THR A 209 -21.73 6.72 11.33
CA THR A 209 -21.49 6.70 9.87
C THR A 209 -20.19 7.41 9.48
N ARG A 210 -19.82 8.49 10.20
CA ARG A 210 -18.61 9.27 9.93
C ARG A 210 -17.35 8.47 10.25
N GLU A 211 -17.37 7.72 11.34
CA GLU A 211 -16.30 6.82 11.76
C GLU A 211 -16.15 5.64 10.78
N GLN A 212 -17.24 5.24 10.13
CA GLN A 212 -17.25 4.15 9.14
C GLN A 212 -16.62 4.55 7.82
N ILE A 213 -16.90 5.75 7.34
CA ILE A 213 -16.34 6.25 6.09
C ILE A 213 -14.93 6.84 6.22
N SER A 214 -14.51 7.24 7.42
CA SER A 214 -13.23 7.93 7.60
C SER A 214 -12.03 6.99 7.45
N LEU A 215 -11.14 7.31 6.50
CA LEU A 215 -9.88 6.59 6.32
C LEU A 215 -8.93 6.73 7.51
N ALA A 216 -9.06 7.79 8.31
CA ALA A 216 -8.22 8.05 9.48
C ALA A 216 -8.30 6.95 10.54
N VAL A 217 -9.42 6.20 10.61
CA VAL A 217 -9.61 5.12 11.58
C VAL A 217 -9.14 3.76 11.07
N THR A 218 -8.67 3.63 9.83
CA THR A 218 -8.27 2.33 9.24
C THR A 218 -7.22 1.61 10.10
N ALA A 219 -6.18 2.32 10.52
CA ALA A 219 -5.16 1.78 11.43
C ALA A 219 -5.72 1.36 12.80
N VAL A 220 -6.61 2.19 13.35
CA VAL A 220 -7.25 1.94 14.66
C VAL A 220 -8.18 0.73 14.59
N ARG A 221 -8.91 0.54 13.48
CA ARG A 221 -9.79 -0.62 13.26
C ARG A 221 -9.01 -1.92 13.35
N LEU A 222 -7.85 -2.01 12.69
CA LEU A 222 -6.98 -3.19 12.78
C LEU A 222 -6.55 -3.47 14.22
N HIS A 223 -6.07 -2.45 14.93
CA HIS A 223 -5.72 -2.57 16.36
C HIS A 223 -6.88 -3.09 17.19
N TYR A 224 -8.07 -2.51 17.02
CA TYR A 224 -9.26 -2.88 17.77
C TYR A 224 -9.70 -4.31 17.49
N ILE A 225 -9.81 -4.70 16.21
CA ILE A 225 -10.30 -6.03 15.80
C ILE A 225 -9.40 -7.16 16.29
N PHE A 226 -8.08 -6.96 16.26
CA PHE A 226 -7.12 -7.97 16.71
C PHE A 226 -6.67 -7.79 18.16
N GLY A 227 -7.22 -6.81 18.87
CA GLY A 227 -6.88 -6.53 20.27
C GLY A 227 -5.41 -6.16 20.50
N MET A 228 -4.77 -5.54 19.51
CA MET A 228 -3.39 -5.08 19.61
C MET A 228 -3.31 -3.83 20.49
N GLN A 229 -2.21 -3.70 21.22
CA GLN A 229 -1.88 -2.53 22.02
C GLN A 229 -0.80 -1.72 21.29
N GLY A 230 -0.64 -0.45 21.64
CA GLY A 230 0.41 0.41 21.08
C GLY A 230 -0.14 1.57 20.24
N ARG A 231 0.76 2.23 19.49
CA ARG A 231 0.46 3.49 18.80
C ARG A 231 -0.10 3.23 17.41
N THR A 232 -1.10 4.01 17.03
CA THR A 232 -1.66 4.03 15.68
C THR A 232 -1.57 5.42 15.09
N ALA A 233 -1.26 5.55 13.81
CA ALA A 233 -1.34 6.83 13.11
C ALA A 233 -1.68 6.65 11.63
N THR A 234 -2.53 7.55 11.10
CA THR A 234 -2.75 7.70 9.66
C THR A 234 -2.02 8.96 9.19
N ILE A 235 -1.24 8.84 8.11
CA ILE A 235 -0.43 9.93 7.55
C ILE A 235 -0.84 10.18 6.10
N GLU A 236 -0.97 11.46 5.76
CA GLU A 236 -1.18 11.92 4.39
C GLU A 236 -0.16 13.01 4.05
N THR A 237 0.80 12.65 3.20
CA THR A 237 1.80 13.55 2.59
C THR A 237 1.81 13.35 1.07
N ALA A 238 0.61 13.16 0.50
CA ALA A 238 0.36 12.82 -0.91
C ALA A 238 1.18 11.59 -1.34
N CYS A 239 1.93 11.68 -2.45
CA CYS A 239 2.74 10.58 -3.00
C CYS A 239 3.82 10.05 -2.04
N SER A 240 4.16 10.79 -0.98
CA SER A 240 5.17 10.38 0.00
C SER A 240 4.60 9.69 1.24
N SER A 241 3.27 9.53 1.35
CA SER A 241 2.58 9.03 2.55
C SER A 241 3.11 7.71 3.06
N SER A 242 3.33 6.73 2.18
CA SER A 242 3.81 5.39 2.56
C SER A 242 5.24 5.43 3.10
N LEU A 243 6.13 6.21 2.47
CA LEU A 243 7.51 6.35 2.91
C LEU A 243 7.60 7.13 4.23
N THR A 244 6.77 8.16 4.40
CA THR A 244 6.67 8.88 5.69
C THR A 244 6.15 7.97 6.81
N ALA A 245 5.19 7.09 6.51
CA ALA A 245 4.72 6.08 7.47
C ALA A 245 5.84 5.13 7.90
N VAL A 246 6.63 4.61 6.96
CA VAL A 246 7.81 3.77 7.26
C VAL A 246 8.81 4.53 8.12
N ALA A 247 9.12 5.79 7.78
CA ALA A 247 10.05 6.61 8.54
C ALA A 247 9.58 6.83 10.00
N LEU A 248 8.27 7.03 10.21
CA LEU A 248 7.68 7.16 11.54
C LEU A 248 7.76 5.85 12.34
N VAL A 249 7.45 4.71 11.72
CA VAL A 249 7.57 3.39 12.38
C VAL A 249 9.02 3.14 12.76
N HIS A 250 9.95 3.39 11.83
CA HIS A 250 11.36 3.20 12.06
C HIS A 250 11.90 4.07 13.20
N SER A 251 11.41 5.32 13.35
CA SER A 251 11.80 6.16 14.49
C SER A 251 11.25 5.68 15.83
N HIS A 252 10.16 4.92 15.84
CA HIS A 252 9.56 4.36 17.07
C HIS A 252 10.18 3.04 17.51
N MET A 253 10.82 2.31 16.59
CA MET A 253 11.47 1.02 16.86
C MET A 253 12.93 1.15 17.33
N ARG A 254 13.51 2.36 17.26
CA ARG A 254 14.83 2.71 17.79
C ARG A 254 14.72 3.24 19.20
#